data_AF-A0A351AP24-F1
#
_entry.id   AF-A0A351AP24-F1
#
_cell.length_a   1.000
_cell.length_b   1.000
_cell.length_c   1.000
_cell.angle_alpha   90.00
_cell.angle_beta   90.00
_cell.angle_gamma   90.00
#
_symmetry.space_group_name_H-M   'P 1'
#
loop_
_entity.id
_entity.type
_entity.pdbx_description
1 polymer ?
#
loop_
_entity_poly.entity_id
_entity_poly.type
_entity_poly.pdbx_seq_one_letter_code
_entity_poly.pdbx_strand_id
1 'polypeptide(L)'
;MDEVDKKFAYQAATGRRNGQFFGLIFDGYYNSWEEINALDRPVSAWSSNQLQPGDCRYVDVNKDGRIDEYDYVPIGYSNIPEIVYGISFGFSWKGFDFSMLFQGASNVSIQYNGRALWPFINGTESAKAYILDRWTPERYAAGEDILFPRLSINPSGH
;
A
#
# COMPACT_ATOMS: atom_id res chain seq x y z
N MET A 1 5.17 8.36 26.97
CA MET A 1 4.40 9.30 26.14
C MET A 1 3.00 8.72 26.06
N ASP A 2 2.01 9.42 26.61
CA ASP A 2 0.60 9.02 26.52
C ASP A 2 0.09 9.34 25.10
N GLU A 3 -0.57 8.38 24.48
CA GLU A 3 -1.23 8.57 23.19
C GLU A 3 -2.52 9.37 23.41
N VAL A 4 -2.78 10.38 22.55
CA VAL A 4 -4.05 11.12 22.56
C VAL A 4 -5.18 10.14 22.26
N ASP A 5 -6.23 10.13 23.08
CA ASP A 5 -7.42 9.27 22.88
C ASP A 5 -7.95 9.42 21.44
N LYS A 6 -7.81 8.35 20.65
CA LYS A 6 -8.32 8.32 19.27
C LYS A 6 -9.79 7.94 19.28
N LYS A 7 -10.55 8.53 18.35
CA LYS A 7 -12.01 8.37 18.24
C LYS A 7 -12.47 6.91 18.09
N PHE A 8 -11.63 6.06 17.48
CA PHE A 8 -11.93 4.64 17.31
C PHE A 8 -10.80 3.73 17.84
N ALA A 9 -11.18 2.64 18.51
CA ALA A 9 -10.25 1.67 19.07
C ALA A 9 -9.33 1.02 18.02
N TYR A 10 -9.80 0.88 16.77
CA TYR A 10 -8.96 0.38 15.68
C TYR A 10 -7.91 1.40 15.21
N GLN A 11 -7.90 2.63 15.70
CA GLN A 11 -6.86 3.62 15.40
C GLN A 11 -5.78 3.72 16.48
N ALA A 12 -6.04 3.24 17.70
CA ALA A 12 -5.10 3.34 18.83
C ALA A 12 -3.78 2.58 18.57
N ALA A 13 -2.63 3.23 18.71
CA ALA A 13 -1.33 2.58 18.63
C ALA A 13 -1.07 1.69 19.86
N THR A 14 -1.71 2.02 20.98
CA THR A 14 -1.65 1.27 22.24
C THR A 14 -2.16 -0.17 22.07
N GLY A 15 -1.35 -1.15 22.47
CA GLY A 15 -1.62 -2.59 22.27
C GLY A 15 -1.24 -3.14 20.89
N ARG A 16 -0.65 -2.30 20.01
CA ARG A 16 -0.15 -2.70 18.69
C ARG A 16 1.36 -2.69 18.61
N ARG A 17 1.90 -3.24 17.52
CA ARG A 17 3.36 -3.27 17.29
C ARG A 17 3.87 -1.84 17.19
N ASN A 18 4.98 -1.55 17.88
CA ASN A 18 5.58 -0.22 17.85
C ASN A 18 6.02 0.14 16.43
N GLY A 19 5.55 1.28 15.92
CA GLY A 19 5.80 1.73 14.54
C GLY A 19 5.01 0.98 13.45
N GLN A 20 3.93 0.26 13.80
CA GLN A 20 3.04 -0.34 12.79
C GLN A 20 2.45 0.74 11.88
N PHE A 21 2.40 0.46 10.58
CA PHE A 21 1.79 1.37 9.61
C PHE A 21 0.28 1.42 9.76
N PHE A 22 -0.28 2.60 9.52
CA PHE A 22 -1.72 2.81 9.40
C PHE A 22 -2.04 3.27 7.98
N GLY A 23 -3.13 2.77 7.43
CA GLY A 23 -3.60 3.15 6.11
C GLY A 23 -4.99 2.62 5.80
N LEU A 24 -5.49 2.96 4.62
CA LEU A 24 -6.78 2.48 4.12
C LEU A 24 -6.64 1.06 3.56
N ILE A 25 -7.71 0.27 3.69
CA ILE A 25 -7.78 -1.06 3.08
C ILE A 25 -8.14 -0.91 1.61
N PHE A 26 -7.25 -1.35 0.71
CA PHE A 26 -7.49 -1.38 -0.72
C PHE A 26 -8.43 -2.53 -1.10
N ASP A 27 -9.50 -2.20 -1.83
CA ASP A 27 -10.55 -3.13 -2.31
C ASP A 27 -10.66 -3.11 -3.85
N GLY A 28 -9.53 -3.01 -4.52
CA GLY A 28 -9.47 -2.98 -5.99
C GLY A 28 -9.67 -1.58 -6.58
N TYR A 29 -10.06 -1.54 -7.86
CA TYR A 29 -10.26 -0.30 -8.60
C TYR A 29 -11.73 -0.11 -8.93
N TYR A 30 -12.17 1.14 -9.08
CA TYR A 30 -13.42 1.45 -9.76
C TYR A 30 -13.24 1.15 -11.24
N ASN A 31 -14.03 0.26 -11.82
CA ASN A 31 -13.87 -0.15 -13.22
C ASN A 31 -14.87 0.54 -14.15
N SER A 32 -15.94 1.10 -13.60
CA SER A 32 -17.01 1.72 -14.39
C SER A 32 -17.54 3.00 -13.75
N TRP A 33 -18.14 3.86 -14.59
CA TRP A 33 -18.89 5.03 -14.11
C TRP A 33 -20.14 4.64 -13.33
N GLU A 34 -20.70 3.45 -13.56
CA GLU A 34 -21.85 2.96 -12.80
C GLU A 34 -21.48 2.72 -11.34
N GLU A 35 -20.33 2.10 -11.06
CA GLU A 35 -19.81 1.92 -9.70
C GLU A 35 -19.51 3.26 -9.02
N ILE A 36 -19.04 4.25 -9.76
CA ILE A 36 -18.71 5.59 -9.23
C ILE A 36 -19.96 6.40 -8.93
N ASN A 37 -21.00 6.26 -9.75
CA ASN A 37 -22.28 6.94 -9.59
C ASN A 37 -23.28 6.14 -8.74
N ALA A 38 -22.88 4.99 -8.21
CA ALA A 38 -23.72 4.19 -7.32
C ALA A 38 -24.07 5.02 -6.06
N LEU A 39 -25.36 5.03 -5.72
CA LEU A 39 -25.89 5.86 -4.62
C LEU A 39 -25.45 5.39 -3.23
N ASP A 40 -25.06 4.12 -3.13
CA ASP A 40 -24.55 3.46 -1.93
C ASP A 40 -23.02 3.54 -1.80
N ARG A 41 -22.32 4.14 -2.78
CA ARG A 41 -20.88 4.30 -2.72
C ARG A 41 -20.50 5.32 -1.62
N PRO A 42 -19.51 4.99 -0.76
CA PRO A 42 -19.00 5.93 0.23
C PRO A 42 -18.32 7.13 -0.44
N VAL A 43 -18.56 8.33 0.12
CA VAL A 43 -18.01 9.59 -0.38
C VAL A 43 -16.53 9.67 -0.01
N SER A 44 -15.66 9.86 -1.01
CA SER A 44 -14.24 10.06 -0.76
C SER A 44 -14.02 11.47 -0.19
N ALA A 45 -13.39 11.58 0.99
CA ALA A 45 -12.96 12.86 1.55
C ALA A 45 -11.81 13.48 0.75
N TRP A 46 -11.12 12.69 -0.08
CA TRP A 46 -10.09 13.15 -1.01
C TRP A 46 -10.64 13.35 -2.42
N SER A 47 -9.90 14.08 -3.25
CA SER A 47 -10.25 14.32 -4.65
C SER A 47 -11.58 15.05 -4.88
N SER A 48 -12.11 15.74 -3.86
CA SER A 48 -13.45 16.34 -3.90
C SER A 48 -14.55 15.37 -4.34
N ASN A 49 -14.39 14.07 -4.04
CA ASN A 49 -15.26 12.99 -4.52
C ASN A 49 -15.35 12.86 -6.06
N GLN A 50 -14.40 13.42 -6.81
CA GLN A 50 -14.32 13.33 -8.27
C GLN A 50 -13.56 12.08 -8.73
N LEU A 51 -14.05 10.91 -8.33
CA LEU A 51 -13.46 9.62 -8.72
C LEU A 51 -13.73 9.31 -10.20
N GLN A 52 -12.80 8.62 -10.83
CA GLN A 52 -12.84 8.18 -12.22
C GLN A 52 -12.55 6.67 -12.32
N PRO A 53 -13.02 5.99 -13.39
CA PRO A 53 -12.65 4.60 -13.61
C PRO A 53 -11.13 4.43 -13.67
N GLY A 54 -10.60 3.48 -12.90
CA GLY A 54 -9.19 3.23 -12.66
C GLY A 54 -8.64 3.86 -11.37
N ASP A 55 -9.45 4.61 -10.62
CA ASP A 55 -9.09 5.08 -9.27
C ASP A 55 -9.24 3.95 -8.24
N CYS A 56 -8.42 4.00 -7.19
CA CYS A 56 -8.44 3.01 -6.12
C CYS A 56 -9.75 3.08 -5.32
N ARG A 57 -10.31 1.91 -5.04
CA ARG A 57 -11.43 1.72 -4.11
C ARG A 57 -10.89 1.33 -2.74
N TYR A 58 -11.45 1.95 -1.71
CA TYR A 58 -11.10 1.68 -0.32
C TYR A 58 -12.33 1.23 0.46
N VAL A 59 -12.11 0.39 1.47
CA VAL A 59 -13.17 -0.08 2.36
C VAL A 59 -13.52 1.00 3.36
N ASP A 60 -14.81 1.33 3.47
CA ASP A 60 -15.38 2.08 4.58
C ASP A 60 -15.42 1.16 5.81
N VAL A 61 -14.51 1.39 6.75
CA VAL A 61 -14.30 0.53 7.93
C VAL A 61 -15.32 0.86 9.02
N ASN A 62 -15.67 2.13 9.15
CA ASN A 62 -16.57 2.62 10.19
C ASN A 62 -18.06 2.58 9.76
N LYS A 63 -18.31 2.35 8.46
CA LYS A 63 -19.63 2.28 7.80
C LYS A 63 -20.43 3.56 7.89
N ASP A 64 -19.77 4.71 7.91
CA ASP A 64 -20.41 6.03 7.97
C ASP A 64 -20.74 6.62 6.59
N GLY A 65 -20.41 5.89 5.52
CA GLY A 65 -20.65 6.29 4.14
C GLY A 65 -19.62 7.29 3.63
N ARG A 66 -18.48 7.45 4.30
CA ARG A 66 -17.35 8.27 3.88
C ARG A 66 -16.08 7.46 3.97
N ILE A 67 -15.15 7.71 3.04
CA ILE A 67 -13.77 7.23 3.19
C ILE A 67 -12.95 8.45 3.62
N ASP A 68 -12.48 8.43 4.86
CA ASP A 68 -11.66 9.51 5.41
C ASP A 68 -10.56 8.99 6.37
N GLU A 69 -9.93 9.91 7.12
CA GLU A 69 -8.89 9.58 8.10
C GLU A 69 -9.37 8.63 9.20
N TYR A 70 -10.68 8.56 9.44
CA TYR A 70 -11.29 7.63 10.38
C TYR A 70 -11.30 6.19 9.89
N ASP A 71 -11.05 5.91 8.61
CA ASP A 71 -10.96 4.55 8.07
C ASP A 71 -9.54 3.97 8.12
N TYR A 72 -8.58 4.70 8.68
CA TYR A 72 -7.21 4.23 8.81
C TYR A 72 -7.13 3.08 9.83
N VAL A 73 -6.76 1.91 9.33
CA VAL A 73 -6.56 0.69 10.13
C VAL A 73 -5.08 0.31 10.18
N PRO A 74 -4.65 -0.48 11.18
CA PRO A 74 -3.31 -1.04 11.19
C PRO A 74 -3.11 -1.97 9.99
N ILE A 75 -2.12 -1.66 9.15
CA ILE A 75 -1.76 -2.44 7.96
C ILE A 75 -0.32 -2.94 8.05
N GLY A 76 -0.10 -4.17 7.59
CA GLY A 76 1.22 -4.78 7.57
C GLY A 76 1.91 -4.83 8.94
N TYR A 77 3.24 -4.78 8.89
CA TYR A 77 4.15 -4.84 10.03
C TYR A 77 4.92 -3.52 10.19
N SER A 78 5.70 -3.39 11.26
CA SER A 78 6.59 -2.25 11.44
C SER A 78 7.71 -2.24 10.38
N ASN A 79 8.32 -1.08 10.15
CA ASN A 79 9.58 -0.99 9.38
C ASN A 79 10.77 -1.57 10.15
N ILE A 80 10.58 -1.91 11.43
CA ILE A 80 11.53 -2.59 12.28
C ILE A 80 11.26 -4.10 12.20
N PRO A 81 12.23 -4.93 11.78
CA PRO A 81 12.07 -6.38 11.77
C PRO A 81 11.77 -6.92 13.17
N GLU A 82 10.67 -7.65 13.31
CA GLU A 82 10.33 -8.28 14.58
C GLU A 82 11.18 -9.53 14.84
N ILE A 83 11.59 -10.23 13.77
CA ILE A 83 12.37 -11.46 13.86
C ILE A 83 13.58 -11.33 12.94
N VAL A 84 14.78 -11.48 13.51
CA VAL A 84 16.04 -11.57 12.77
C VAL A 84 16.67 -12.92 13.08
N TYR A 85 17.03 -13.68 12.06
CA TYR A 85 17.64 -15.00 12.19
C TYR A 85 18.94 -15.07 11.38
N GLY A 86 19.88 -15.88 11.88
CA GLY A 86 21.12 -16.15 11.19
C GLY A 86 21.59 -17.57 11.44
N ILE A 87 22.06 -18.24 10.38
CA ILE A 87 22.63 -19.59 10.44
C ILE A 87 24.03 -19.52 9.83
N SER A 88 25.03 -19.86 10.62
CA SER A 88 26.38 -20.07 10.11
C SER A 88 26.63 -21.56 9.89
N PHE A 89 27.18 -21.88 8.72
CA PHE A 89 27.65 -23.21 8.39
C PHE A 89 29.14 -23.12 8.11
N GLY A 90 29.93 -23.99 8.72
CA GLY A 90 31.35 -24.05 8.46
C GLY A 90 31.86 -25.48 8.55
N PHE A 91 32.80 -25.82 7.67
CA PHE A 91 33.55 -27.06 7.80
C PHE A 91 35.01 -26.83 7.43
N SER A 92 35.87 -27.60 8.07
CA SER A 92 37.30 -27.58 7.85
C SER A 92 37.76 -29.01 7.57
N TRP A 93 38.48 -29.23 6.47
CA TRP A 93 39.00 -30.54 6.11
C TRP A 93 40.36 -30.45 5.41
N LYS A 94 41.37 -31.12 5.99
CA LYS A 94 42.75 -31.23 5.44
C LYS A 94 43.37 -29.91 4.97
N GLY A 95 43.18 -28.83 5.71
CA GLY A 95 43.71 -27.50 5.39
C GLY A 95 42.85 -26.68 4.42
N PHE A 96 41.65 -27.16 4.07
CA PHE A 96 40.61 -26.38 3.42
C PHE A 96 39.58 -25.93 4.46
N ASP A 97 39.27 -24.63 4.47
CA ASP A 97 38.28 -24.03 5.34
C ASP A 97 37.14 -23.43 4.49
N PHE A 98 35.92 -23.76 4.87
CA PHE A 98 34.72 -23.23 4.25
C PHE A 98 33.81 -22.64 5.32
N SER A 99 33.27 -21.46 5.04
CA SER A 99 32.24 -20.84 5.88
C SER A 99 31.18 -20.16 5.02
N MET A 100 29.94 -20.28 5.48
CA MET A 100 28.76 -19.60 4.95
C MET A 100 27.97 -19.03 6.11
N LEU A 101 27.35 -17.88 5.86
CA LEU A 101 26.45 -17.23 6.79
C LEU A 101 25.17 -16.87 6.04
N PHE A 102 24.05 -17.41 6.50
CA PHE A 102 22.72 -17.01 6.07
C PHE A 102 22.17 -16.05 7.11
N GLN A 103 21.64 -14.91 6.69
CA GLN A 103 20.92 -13.98 7.54
C GLN A 103 19.57 -13.67 6.89
N GLY A 104 18.54 -13.49 7.71
CA GLY A 104 17.22 -13.13 7.25
C GLY A 104 16.45 -12.33 8.30
N ALA A 105 15.45 -11.62 7.83
CA ALA A 105 14.53 -10.83 8.62
C ALA A 105 13.10 -11.19 8.21
N SER A 106 12.21 -11.32 9.19
CA SER A 106 10.79 -11.61 8.99
C SER A 106 9.92 -10.61 9.76
N ASN A 107 8.64 -10.53 9.38
CA ASN A 107 7.67 -9.59 9.93
C ASN A 107 8.13 -8.12 9.86
N VAL A 108 8.67 -7.73 8.71
CA VAL A 108 8.98 -6.35 8.38
C VAL A 108 8.12 -5.92 7.20
N SER A 109 7.56 -4.71 7.25
CA SER A 109 6.95 -4.09 6.08
C SER A 109 7.76 -2.88 5.66
N ILE A 110 7.92 -2.72 4.35
CA ILE A 110 8.58 -1.56 3.77
C ILE A 110 7.49 -0.74 3.11
N GLN A 111 7.25 0.45 3.63
CA GLN A 111 6.39 1.40 2.96
C GLN A 111 7.17 2.03 1.81
N TYR A 112 6.83 1.66 0.58
CA TYR A 112 7.32 2.37 -0.58
C TYR A 112 6.62 3.73 -0.66
N ASN A 113 7.37 4.81 -0.52
CA ASN A 113 6.88 6.18 -0.67
C ASN A 113 7.64 6.91 -1.79
N GLY A 114 7.00 7.90 -2.42
CA GLY A 114 7.67 8.79 -3.37
C GLY A 114 7.90 8.20 -4.77
N ARG A 115 9.06 8.57 -5.35
CA ARG A 115 9.59 8.21 -6.69
C ARG A 115 9.57 6.73 -7.04
N ALA A 116 9.33 5.85 -6.06
CA ALA A 116 9.18 4.42 -6.25
C ALA A 116 7.91 4.05 -7.03
N LEU A 117 6.78 4.70 -6.71
CA LEU A 117 5.44 4.31 -7.12
C LEU A 117 4.76 5.29 -8.08
N TRP A 118 5.26 6.53 -8.20
CA TRP A 118 4.60 7.54 -9.04
C TRP A 118 5.20 7.61 -10.45
N PRO A 119 4.40 7.32 -11.49
CA PRO A 119 4.68 7.77 -12.85
C PRO A 119 4.91 9.28 -12.86
N PHE A 120 6.01 9.75 -13.45
CA PHE A 120 6.17 11.15 -13.83
C PHE A 120 6.04 12.17 -12.68
N ILE A 121 6.76 11.99 -11.58
CA ILE A 121 6.91 13.09 -10.62
C ILE A 121 7.50 14.29 -11.35
N ASN A 122 6.76 15.41 -11.33
CA ASN A 122 7.12 16.66 -12.00
C ASN A 122 7.36 16.55 -13.53
N GLY A 123 6.66 15.64 -14.22
CA GLY A 123 6.64 15.57 -15.69
C GLY A 123 7.97 15.28 -16.38
N THR A 124 9.03 14.94 -15.62
CA THR A 124 10.41 14.82 -16.12
C THR A 124 11.04 13.45 -15.81
N GLU A 125 10.35 12.60 -15.06
CA GLU A 125 10.86 11.28 -14.68
C GLU A 125 10.31 10.17 -15.59
N SER A 126 11.15 9.18 -15.89
CA SER A 126 10.78 8.03 -16.72
C SER A 126 9.67 7.21 -16.07
N ALA A 127 8.60 6.92 -16.82
CA ALA A 127 7.69 5.86 -16.45
C ALA A 127 8.47 4.55 -16.29
N LYS A 128 8.48 4.03 -15.07
CA LYS A 128 8.95 2.68 -14.77
C LYS A 128 8.11 1.65 -15.52
N ALA A 129 8.73 0.53 -15.90
CA ALA A 129 8.07 -0.58 -16.59
C ALA A 129 6.79 -1.05 -15.86
N TYR A 130 6.74 -0.94 -14.53
CA TYR A 130 5.57 -1.24 -13.71
C TYR A 130 4.29 -0.48 -14.12
N ILE A 131 4.40 0.69 -14.75
CA ILE A 131 3.26 1.50 -15.21
C ILE A 131 2.69 0.97 -16.52
N LEU A 132 3.40 0.06 -17.18
CA LEU A 132 2.86 -0.71 -18.30
C LEU A 132 1.74 -1.63 -17.83
N ASP A 133 1.72 -2.04 -16.55
CA ASP A 133 0.71 -2.92 -15.92
C ASP A 133 -0.41 -2.14 -15.20
N ARG A 134 -0.62 -0.89 -15.61
CA ARG A 134 -1.68 -0.02 -15.08
C ARG A 134 -3.07 -0.40 -15.58
N TRP A 135 -4.07 0.13 -14.89
CA TRP A 135 -5.45 0.08 -15.31
C TRP A 135 -5.66 0.84 -16.63
N THR A 136 -6.23 0.15 -17.61
CA THR A 136 -6.87 0.74 -18.80
C THR A 136 -8.20 0.03 -19.07
N PRO A 137 -9.17 0.70 -19.70
CA PRO A 137 -10.45 0.07 -20.05
C PRO A 137 -10.27 -1.22 -20.87
N GLU A 138 -9.31 -1.22 -21.80
CA GLU A 138 -9.02 -2.37 -22.67
C GLU A 138 -8.45 -3.54 -21.88
N ARG A 139 -7.56 -3.27 -20.92
CA ARG A 139 -6.96 -4.31 -20.08
C ARG A 139 -7.98 -4.92 -19.14
N TYR A 140 -8.83 -4.08 -18.53
CA TYR A 140 -9.93 -4.56 -17.71
C TYR A 140 -10.90 -5.43 -18.54
N ALA A 141 -11.25 -4.99 -19.75
CA ALA A 141 -12.09 -5.77 -20.66
C ALA A 141 -11.44 -7.09 -21.11
N ALA A 142 -10.11 -7.13 -21.19
CA ALA A 142 -9.33 -8.33 -21.51
C ALA A 142 -9.08 -9.25 -20.29
N GLY A 143 -9.39 -8.79 -19.06
CA GLY A 143 -9.20 -9.56 -17.83
C GLY A 143 -7.73 -9.77 -17.44
N GLU A 144 -6.81 -8.92 -17.89
CA GLU A 144 -5.40 -9.03 -17.51
C GLU A 144 -5.13 -8.43 -16.12
N ASP A 145 -4.02 -8.81 -15.49
CA ASP A 145 -3.65 -8.33 -14.16
C ASP A 145 -3.43 -6.81 -14.13
N ILE A 146 -4.06 -6.15 -13.17
CA ILE A 146 -3.98 -4.70 -12.97
C ILE A 146 -3.25 -4.45 -11.65
N LEU A 147 -2.02 -3.96 -11.73
CA LEU A 147 -1.15 -3.75 -10.58
C LEU A 147 -1.04 -2.28 -10.15
N PHE A 148 -1.45 -1.35 -11.03
CA PHE A 148 -1.37 0.08 -10.80
C PHE A 148 -2.66 0.81 -11.22
N PRO A 149 -3.04 1.89 -10.51
CA PRO A 149 -4.17 2.74 -10.90
C PRO A 149 -3.91 3.42 -12.25
N ARG A 150 -4.96 4.03 -12.82
CA ARG A 150 -4.85 4.78 -14.07
C ARG A 150 -3.72 5.82 -14.02
N LEU A 151 -3.17 6.13 -15.20
CA LEU A 151 -2.15 7.17 -15.31
C LEU A 151 -2.79 8.55 -15.10
N SER A 152 -2.27 9.33 -14.15
CA SER A 152 -2.59 10.76 -13.98
C SER A 152 -1.35 11.61 -14.25
N ILE A 153 -1.54 12.74 -14.94
CA ILE A 153 -0.48 13.69 -15.32
C ILE A 153 -0.11 14.67 -14.20
N ASN A 154 -0.80 14.63 -13.05
CA ASN A 154 -0.61 15.58 -11.97
C ASN A 154 -0.07 14.91 -10.70
N PRO A 155 1.15 15.23 -10.23
CA PRO A 155 1.70 14.67 -8.99
C PRO A 155 1.01 15.20 -7.72
N SER A 156 0.20 16.25 -7.85
CA SER A 156 -0.57 16.86 -6.74
C SER A 156 -2.09 16.76 -6.92
N GLY A 157 -2.57 16.03 -7.92
CA GLY A 157 -4.00 15.90 -8.20
C GLY A 157 -4.40 14.44 -8.21
N HIS A 158 -4.98 13.98 -7.11
CA HIS A 158 -6.44 14.00 -6.93
C HIS A 158 -6.77 13.73 -5.46
#